data_AF-A0A847RW91-F1
#
_entry.id   AF-A0A847RW91-F1
#
_cell.length_a   1.000
_cell.length_b   1.000
_cell.length_c   1.000
_cell.angle_alpha   90.00
_cell.angle_beta   90.00
_cell.angle_gamma   90.00
#
_symmetry.space_group_name_H-M   'P 1'
#
loop_
_entity.id
_entity.type
_entity.pdbx_description
1 polymer ?
#
loop_
_entity_poly.entity_id
_entity_poly.type
_entity_poly.pdbx_seq_one_letter_code
_entity_poly.pdbx_strand_id
1 'polypeptide(L)'
;MLILPQIFADNRYKKWSTQQLRQQLKTTELHLYDLGNRIASINRIQQKSLLRKFKRQLLIYQIGYYFALYEHLYDIYMEKEKQQLIKDRPGMKVLFDEGIVKDIQDVISLREKAKKRRSNPP
;
A
#
# COMPACT_ATOMS: atom_id res chain seq x y z
N MET A 1 13.27 -15.84 -4.37
CA MET A 1 13.16 -14.88 -3.26
C MET A 1 13.69 -13.54 -3.74
N LEU A 2 12.80 -12.60 -4.08
CA LEU A 2 13.19 -11.21 -4.36
C LEU A 2 13.21 -10.48 -3.02
N ILE A 3 14.40 -10.41 -2.42
CA ILE A 3 14.66 -9.64 -1.21
C ILE A 3 14.79 -8.19 -1.64
N LEU A 4 13.71 -7.42 -1.59
CA LEU A 4 13.76 -5.97 -1.85
C LEU A 4 12.79 -5.16 -0.95
N PRO A 5 12.93 -5.20 0.39
CA PRO A 5 12.45 -4.07 1.20
C PRO A 5 13.53 -3.43 2.09
N GLN A 6 14.79 -3.88 2.07
CA GLN A 6 15.81 -3.35 2.99
C GLN A 6 16.46 -2.03 2.56
N ILE A 7 16.24 -1.56 1.32
CA ILE A 7 16.87 -0.32 0.81
C ILE A 7 16.04 0.93 1.14
N PHE A 8 14.76 0.77 1.52
CA PHE A 8 13.90 1.88 1.93
C PHE A 8 13.79 2.00 3.44
N ALA A 9 14.87 1.75 4.20
CA ALA A 9 14.97 2.14 5.61
C ALA A 9 15.12 3.68 5.77
N ASP A 10 14.47 4.44 4.88
CA ASP A 10 14.60 5.88 4.84
C ASP A 10 13.62 6.50 5.83
N ASN A 11 14.12 6.74 7.05
CA ASN A 11 13.36 7.36 8.14
C ASN A 11 12.76 8.74 7.76
N ARG A 12 13.10 9.29 6.58
CA ARG A 12 12.47 10.49 6.01
C ARG A 12 10.95 10.35 5.88
N TYR A 13 10.44 9.19 5.43
CA TYR A 13 8.99 9.00 5.25
C TYR A 13 8.22 8.93 6.57
N LYS A 14 8.86 8.48 7.66
CA LYS A 14 8.25 8.48 9.00
C LYS A 14 7.93 9.89 9.51
N LYS A 15 8.60 10.93 8.99
CA LYS A 15 8.33 12.33 9.36
C LYS A 15 7.16 12.95 8.59
N TRP A 16 6.68 12.33 7.52
CA TRP A 16 5.62 12.88 6.68
C TRP A 16 4.25 12.82 7.34
N SER A 17 3.37 13.77 7.04
CA SER A 17 1.99 13.72 7.52
C SER A 17 1.20 12.59 6.84
N THR A 18 0.10 12.16 7.45
CA THR A 18 -0.79 11.14 6.85
C THR A 18 -1.35 11.60 5.50
N GLN A 19 -1.61 12.90 5.32
CA GLN A 19 -2.01 13.46 4.02
C GLN A 19 -0.91 13.33 2.96
N GLN A 20 0.34 13.64 3.31
CA GLN A 20 1.48 13.50 2.40
C GLN A 20 1.70 12.03 2.01
N LEU A 21 1.64 11.12 2.98
CA LEU A 21 1.74 9.67 2.75
C LEU A 21 0.63 9.18 1.83
N ARG A 22 -0.62 9.60 2.05
CA ARG A 22 -1.77 9.23 1.22
C ARG A 22 -1.63 9.75 -0.21
N GLN A 23 -1.17 10.99 -0.38
CA GLN A 23 -0.91 11.55 -1.71
C GLN A 23 0.20 10.78 -2.42
N GLN A 24 1.28 10.45 -1.73
CA GLN A 24 2.38 9.68 -2.30
C GLN A 24 1.96 8.25 -2.67
N LEU A 25 1.18 7.58 -1.81
CA LEU A 25 0.61 6.26 -2.10
C LEU A 25 -0.22 6.29 -3.39
N LYS A 26 -1.10 7.29 -3.53
CA LYS A 26 -1.91 7.46 -4.75
C LYS A 26 -1.05 7.70 -5.99
N THR A 27 0.00 8.51 -5.88
CA THR A 27 0.94 8.75 -6.98
C THR A 27 1.69 7.46 -7.36
N THR A 28 2.17 6.70 -6.38
CA THR A 28 2.84 5.42 -6.61
C THR A 28 1.91 4.40 -7.24
N GLU A 29 0.65 4.33 -6.80
CA GLU A 29 -0.38 3.45 -7.35
C GLU A 29 -0.69 3.78 -8.82
N LEU A 30 -0.80 5.06 -9.16
CA LEU A 30 -0.93 5.51 -10.55
C LEU A 30 0.28 5.11 -11.42
N HIS A 31 1.49 5.22 -10.87
CA HIS A 31 2.70 4.76 -11.58
C HIS A 31 2.72 3.25 -11.78
N LEU A 32 2.33 2.46 -10.79
CA LEU A 32 2.21 1.00 -10.92
C LEU A 32 1.18 0.62 -11.99
N TYR A 33 0.04 1.31 -12.02
CA TYR A 33 -0.99 1.11 -13.04
C TYR A 33 -0.48 1.43 -14.46
N ASP A 34 0.20 2.57 -14.64
CA ASP A 34 0.79 2.94 -15.93
C ASP A 34 1.87 1.94 -16.37
N LEU A 35 2.75 1.53 -15.46
CA LEU A 35 3.77 0.51 -15.73
C LEU A 35 3.15 -0.84 -16.09
N GLY A 36 2.05 -1.23 -15.44
CA GLY A 36 1.23 -2.40 -15.78
C GLY A 36 0.70 -2.34 -17.21
N ASN A 37 0.18 -1.19 -17.63
CA ASN A 37 -0.31 -0.99 -19.01
C ASN A 37 0.83 -1.02 -20.03
N ARG A 38 1.99 -0.43 -19.70
CA ARG A 38 3.19 -0.46 -20.54
C ARG A 38 3.74 -1.87 -20.72
N ILE A 39 3.81 -2.66 -19.66
CA ILE A 39 4.29 -4.04 -19.79
C ILE A 39 3.29 -4.93 -20.53
N ALA A 40 1.98 -4.72 -20.35
CA ALA A 40 0.93 -5.43 -21.07
C ALA A 40 0.98 -5.14 -22.59
N SER A 41 1.13 -3.88 -22.98
CA SER A 41 1.29 -3.49 -24.40
C SER A 41 2.58 -4.07 -25.01
N ILE A 42 3.67 -4.10 -24.24
CA ILE A 42 4.94 -4.75 -24.61
C ILE A 42 4.86 -6.27 -24.61
N ASN A 43 3.81 -6.91 -24.12
CA ASN A 43 3.60 -8.35 -24.31
C ASN A 43 2.70 -8.67 -25.52
N ARG A 44 1.84 -7.74 -25.97
CA ARG A 44 0.89 -7.95 -27.08
C ARG A 44 1.52 -8.01 -28.48
N ILE A 45 2.54 -7.21 -28.77
CA ILE A 45 3.17 -7.19 -30.10
C ILE A 45 3.98 -8.49 -30.30
N GLN A 46 3.93 -9.19 -31.45
CA GLN A 46 4.58 -10.51 -31.59
C GLN A 46 6.08 -10.47 -31.94
N GLN A 47 6.64 -9.32 -32.30
CA GLN A 47 8.04 -9.24 -32.75
C GLN A 47 9.06 -9.28 -31.59
N LYS A 48 9.99 -10.24 -31.65
CA LYS A 48 11.03 -10.51 -30.64
C LYS A 48 12.34 -9.77 -30.96
N SER A 49 12.43 -8.47 -30.67
CA SER A 49 13.71 -7.74 -30.74
C SER A 49 14.45 -7.75 -29.38
N LEU A 50 15.78 -7.73 -29.41
CA LEU A 50 16.64 -7.65 -28.20
C LEU A 50 16.34 -6.39 -27.39
N LEU A 51 16.16 -5.24 -28.06
CA LEU A 51 15.77 -3.97 -27.43
C LEU A 51 14.48 -4.09 -26.62
N ARG A 52 13.51 -4.88 -27.10
CA ARG A 52 12.24 -5.08 -26.39
C ARG A 52 12.37 -5.99 -25.17
N LYS A 53 13.24 -7.01 -25.22
CA LYS A 53 13.57 -7.82 -24.03
C LYS A 53 14.17 -6.95 -22.92
N PHE A 54 15.13 -6.09 -23.29
CA PHE A 54 15.75 -5.16 -22.34
C PHE A 54 14.73 -4.17 -21.77
N LYS A 55 13.89 -3.55 -22.62
CA LYS A 55 12.81 -2.65 -22.19
C LYS A 55 11.83 -3.33 -21.24
N ARG A 56 11.47 -4.59 -21.52
CA ARG A 56 10.60 -5.39 -20.63
C ARG A 56 11.26 -5.64 -19.28
N GLN A 57 12.54 -6.05 -19.25
CA GLN A 57 13.26 -6.26 -17.99
C GLN A 57 13.35 -4.97 -17.17
N LEU A 58 13.64 -3.85 -17.81
CA LEU A 58 13.69 -2.54 -17.15
C LEU A 58 12.33 -2.15 -16.54
N LEU A 59 11.22 -2.40 -17.25
CA LEU A 59 9.88 -2.18 -16.72
C LEU A 59 9.56 -3.11 -15.54
N ILE A 60 9.98 -4.38 -15.58
CA ILE A 60 9.81 -5.32 -14.46
C ILE A 60 10.55 -4.81 -13.22
N TYR A 61 11.80 -4.35 -13.38
CA TYR A 61 12.56 -3.76 -12.28
C TYR A 61 11.89 -2.50 -11.73
N GLN A 62 11.36 -1.63 -12.59
CA GLN A 62 10.60 -0.45 -12.18
C GLN A 62 9.34 -0.82 -11.39
N ILE A 63 8.58 -1.82 -11.85
CA ILE A 63 7.39 -2.31 -11.13
C ILE A 63 7.80 -2.81 -9.74
N GLY A 64 8.85 -3.64 -9.65
CA GLY A 64 9.34 -4.14 -8.36
C GLY A 64 9.76 -3.01 -7.41
N TYR A 65 10.44 -1.99 -7.94
CA TYR A 65 10.83 -0.80 -7.17
C TYR A 65 9.61 -0.03 -6.64
N TYR A 66 8.64 0.30 -7.49
CA TYR A 66 7.46 1.06 -7.08
C TYR A 66 6.55 0.24 -6.16
N PHE A 67 6.52 -1.08 -6.31
CA PHE A 67 5.76 -1.96 -5.43
C PHE A 67 6.37 -1.99 -4.02
N ALA A 68 7.68 -2.16 -3.92
CA ALA A 68 8.38 -2.08 -2.63
C ALA A 68 8.21 -0.70 -1.96
N LEU A 69 8.27 0.38 -2.74
CA LEU A 69 8.01 1.72 -2.24
C LEU A 69 6.55 1.88 -1.75
N TYR A 70 5.59 1.31 -2.47
CA TYR A 70 4.19 1.32 -2.06
C TYR A 70 4.00 0.60 -0.72
N GLU A 71 4.50 -0.63 -0.59
CA GLU A 71 4.42 -1.41 0.65
C GLU A 71 5.03 -0.63 1.82
N HIS A 72 6.24 -0.08 1.63
CA HIS A 72 6.91 0.67 2.69
C HIS A 72 6.13 1.92 3.14
N LEU A 73 5.59 2.69 2.19
CA LEU A 73 4.75 3.86 2.50
C LEU A 73 3.44 3.46 3.17
N TYR A 74 2.87 2.32 2.76
CA TYR A 74 1.64 1.79 3.30
C TYR A 74 1.81 1.35 4.76
N ASP A 75 2.90 0.66 5.08
CA ASP A 75 3.23 0.27 6.45
C ASP A 75 3.37 1.48 7.37
N ILE A 76 4.09 2.53 6.92
CA ILE A 76 4.22 3.77 7.69
C ILE A 76 2.87 4.46 7.86
N TYR A 77 2.06 4.51 6.80
CA TYR A 77 0.73 5.10 6.85
C TYR A 77 -0.18 4.38 7.86
N MET A 78 -0.21 3.06 7.80
CA MET A 78 -1.01 2.22 8.70
C MET A 78 -0.53 2.37 10.15
N GLU A 79 0.76 2.36 10.41
CA GLU A 79 1.28 2.56 11.76
C GLU A 79 0.87 3.93 12.33
N LYS A 80 0.89 4.99 11.51
CA LYS A 80 0.44 6.32 11.92
C LYS A 80 -1.06 6.39 12.17
N GLU A 81 -1.87 5.80 11.30
CA GLU A 81 -3.31 5.73 11.52
C GLU A 81 -3.65 4.92 12.78
N LYS A 82 -2.90 3.86 13.09
CA LYS A 82 -3.08 3.04 14.30
C LYS A 82 -2.84 3.89 15.53
N GLN A 83 -1.72 4.62 15.55
CA GLN A 83 -1.38 5.52 16.66
C GLN A 83 -2.41 6.63 16.85
N GLN A 84 -2.88 7.24 15.74
CA GLN A 84 -3.92 8.26 15.80
C GLN A 84 -5.24 7.69 16.34
N LEU A 85 -5.65 6.51 15.86
CA LEU A 85 -6.87 5.84 16.30
C LEU A 85 -6.81 5.45 17.79
N ILE A 86 -5.66 4.98 18.27
CA ILE A 86 -5.44 4.70 19.69
C ILE A 86 -5.49 6.00 20.51
N LYS A 87 -4.91 7.09 20.01
CA LYS A 87 -4.97 8.40 20.67
C LYS A 87 -6.41 8.91 20.80
N ASP A 88 -7.20 8.77 19.75
CA ASP A 88 -8.61 9.19 19.73
C ASP A 88 -9.50 8.24 20.55
N ARG A 89 -9.12 6.95 20.65
CA ARG A 89 -9.85 5.89 21.34
C ARG A 89 -8.89 4.93 22.06
N PRO A 90 -8.49 5.22 23.31
CA PRO A 90 -7.48 4.42 24.01
C PRO A 90 -7.87 2.95 24.20
N GLY A 91 -9.17 2.64 24.28
CA GLY A 91 -9.67 1.26 24.33
C GLY A 91 -9.38 0.42 23.08
N MET A 92 -9.04 1.04 21.94
CA MET A 92 -8.62 0.33 20.73
C MET A 92 -7.23 -0.30 20.89
N LYS A 93 -6.38 0.23 21.78
CA LYS A 93 -5.03 -0.31 22.02
C LYS A 93 -5.09 -1.78 22.43
N VAL A 94 -5.97 -2.11 23.37
CA VAL A 94 -6.17 -3.47 23.87
C VAL A 94 -6.58 -4.42 22.74
N LEU A 95 -7.45 -3.97 21.83
CA LEU A 95 -7.91 -4.78 20.70
C LEU A 95 -6.78 -5.11 19.69
N PHE A 96 -5.82 -4.21 19.52
CA PHE A 96 -4.63 -4.46 18.70
C PHE A 96 -3.60 -5.32 19.45
N ASP A 97 -3.37 -5.04 20.75
CA ASP A 97 -2.39 -5.76 21.57
C ASP A 97 -2.79 -7.23 21.81
N GLU A 98 -4.09 -7.51 21.94
CA GLU A 98 -4.64 -8.86 22.09
C GLU A 98 -4.86 -9.59 20.74
N GLY A 99 -4.52 -8.95 19.62
CA GLY A 99 -4.68 -9.52 18.28
C GLY A 99 -6.13 -9.75 17.83
N ILE A 100 -7.10 -9.18 18.56
CA ILE A 100 -8.54 -9.22 18.24
C ILE A 100 -8.79 -8.53 16.90
N VAL A 101 -8.03 -7.47 16.61
CA VAL A 101 -8.05 -6.75 15.34
C VAL A 101 -6.64 -6.82 14.73
N LYS A 102 -6.54 -7.38 13.52
CA LYS A 102 -5.25 -7.59 12.86
C LYS A 102 -4.72 -6.30 12.21
N ASP A 103 -5.61 -5.48 11.67
CA ASP A 103 -5.24 -4.21 11.05
C ASP A 103 -6.33 -3.13 11.19
N ILE A 104 -6.07 -1.94 10.67
CA ILE A 104 -7.05 -0.83 10.70
C ILE A 104 -8.20 -1.07 9.73
N GLN A 105 -8.02 -1.84 8.65
CA GLN A 105 -9.10 -2.16 7.72
C GLN A 105 -10.16 -3.04 8.40
N ASP A 106 -9.77 -3.96 9.28
CA ASP A 106 -10.67 -4.73 10.13
C ASP A 106 -11.48 -3.79 11.04
N VAL A 107 -10.86 -2.76 11.62
CA VAL A 107 -11.60 -1.75 12.41
C VAL A 107 -12.59 -0.97 11.54
N ILE A 108 -12.15 -0.49 10.37
CA ILE A 108 -12.99 0.28 9.44
C ILE A 108 -14.18 -0.58 8.98
N SER A 109 -13.93 -1.81 8.58
CA SER A 109 -14.97 -2.74 8.11
C SER A 109 -15.94 -3.14 9.22
N LEU A 110 -15.46 -3.35 10.46
CA LEU A 110 -16.30 -3.58 11.64
C LEU A 110 -17.17 -2.36 11.93
N ARG A 111 -16.62 -1.14 11.81
CA ARG A 111 -17.37 0.11 11.99
C ARG A 111 -18.45 0.28 10.92
N GLU A 112 -18.16 -0.05 9.66
CA GLU A 112 -19.13 -0.01 8.57
C GLU A 112 -20.23 -1.07 8.75
N LYS A 113 -19.86 -2.30 9.12
CA LYS A 113 -20.82 -3.36 9.45
C LYS A 113 -21.73 -2.97 10.62
N ALA A 114 -21.16 -2.38 11.67
CA ALA A 114 -21.91 -1.89 12.82
C ALA A 114 -22.85 -0.73 12.46
N LYS A 115 -22.42 0.21 11.59
CA LYS A 115 -23.29 1.26 11.06
C LYS A 115 -24.45 0.68 10.23
N LYS A 116 -24.18 -0.29 9.36
CA LYS A 116 -25.21 -0.96 8.54
C LYS A 116 -26.25 -1.71 9.39
N ARG A 117 -25.82 -2.40 10.46
CA ARG A 117 -26.73 -3.06 11.41
C ARG A 117 -27.58 -2.10 12.24
N ARG A 118 -27.10 -0.87 12.48
CA ARG A 118 -27.89 0.18 13.17
C ARG A 118 -28.92 0.82 12.24
N SER A 119 -28.67 0.89 10.94
CA SER A 119 -29.61 1.44 9.96
C SER A 119 -30.71 0.45 9.53
N ASN A 120 -30.47 -0.85 9.66
CA ASN A 120 -31.47 -1.91 9.44
C ASN A 120 -31.42 -2.87 10.64
N PRO A 121 -32.17 -2.58 11.73
CA PRO A 121 -32.35 -3.57 12.79
C PRO A 121 -33.17 -4.76 12.26
N PRO A 122 -32.94 -5.98 12.79
CA PRO A 122 -33.73 -7.16 12.45
C PRO A 122 -35.21 -7.02 12.82
#